data_AF-A0A3Z5T3L4-F1
#
_entry.id   AF-A0A3Z5T3L4-F1
#
_cell.length_a   1.000
_cell.length_b   1.000
_cell.length_c   1.000
_cell.angle_alpha   90.00
_cell.angle_beta   90.00
_cell.angle_gamma   90.00
#
_symmetry.space_group_name_H-M   'P 1'
#
loop_
_entity.id
_entity.type
_entity.pdbx_description
1 polymer ?
#
loop_
_entity_poly.entity_id
_entity_poly.type
_entity_poly.pdbx_seq_one_letter_code
_entity_poly.pdbx_strand_id
1 'polypeptide(L)'
;PVTCRPADLLKPELAELEADVRRQAQEKGITLAGNAIDDVLTVALFPQIGLKFLENRNNPAAFEPLPQAEAAQPVAKAEKPAA
;
A
#
# COMPACT_ATOMS: atom_id res chain seq x y z
N PRO A 1 8.61 -14.40 30.00
CA PRO A 1 8.68 -13.14 29.19
C PRO A 1 9.92 -13.22 28.29
N VAL A 2 9.88 -12.61 27.10
CA VAL A 2 11.08 -12.48 26.26
C VAL A 2 12.01 -11.46 26.93
N THR A 3 13.25 -11.86 27.21
CA THR A 3 14.27 -11.02 27.88
C THR A 3 15.50 -10.77 27.02
N CYS A 4 15.61 -11.43 25.86
CA CYS A 4 16.63 -11.18 24.83
C CYS A 4 16.10 -10.23 23.75
N ARG A 5 16.92 -9.92 22.72
CA ARG A 5 16.47 -9.19 21.53
C ARG A 5 15.46 -10.07 20.78
N PRO A 6 14.20 -9.64 20.55
CA PRO A 6 13.17 -10.49 19.95
C PRO A 6 13.54 -11.09 18.59
N ALA A 7 14.31 -10.35 17.78
CA ALA A 7 14.79 -10.81 16.49
C ALA A 7 15.74 -12.02 16.57
N ASP A 8 16.35 -12.30 17.72
CA ASP A 8 17.20 -13.50 17.92
C ASP A 8 16.39 -14.80 17.89
N LEU A 9 15.06 -14.70 18.05
CA LEU A 9 14.14 -15.83 18.02
C LEU A 9 13.46 -15.99 16.65
N LEU A 10 13.64 -15.03 15.75
CA LEU A 10 13.04 -15.05 14.42
C LEU A 10 13.92 -15.83 13.45
N LYS A 11 13.28 -16.61 12.59
CA LYS A 11 13.97 -17.29 11.49
C LYS A 11 14.07 -16.34 10.28
N PRO A 12 15.11 -16.47 9.44
CA PRO A 12 15.13 -15.80 8.15
C PRO A 12 13.93 -16.24 7.31
N GLU A 13 13.23 -15.28 6.71
CA GLU A 13 11.96 -15.51 6.00
C GLU A 13 11.98 -15.04 4.53
N LEU A 14 13.05 -14.39 4.08
CA LEU A 14 13.07 -13.70 2.78
C LEU A 14 12.84 -14.64 1.58
N ALA A 15 13.46 -15.82 1.59
CA ALA A 15 13.32 -16.78 0.50
C ALA A 15 11.89 -17.36 0.41
N GLU A 16 11.24 -17.58 1.56
CA GLU A 16 9.86 -18.06 1.62
C GLU A 16 8.90 -16.97 1.12
N LEU A 17 9.09 -15.74 1.59
CA LEU A 17 8.30 -14.57 1.15
C LEU A 17 8.45 -14.31 -0.35
N GLU A 18 9.66 -14.43 -0.90
CA GLU A 18 9.87 -14.25 -2.35
C GLU A 18 9.11 -15.29 -3.17
N ALA A 19 9.16 -16.57 -2.75
CA ALA A 19 8.45 -17.64 -3.43
C ALA A 19 6.92 -17.43 -3.37
N ASP A 20 6.40 -17.05 -2.21
CA ASP A 20 4.97 -16.82 -2.03
C ASP A 20 4.46 -15.60 -2.79
N VAL A 21 5.20 -14.48 -2.78
CA VAL A 21 4.82 -13.27 -3.53
C VAL A 21 4.84 -13.54 -5.03
N ARG A 22 5.86 -14.27 -5.54
CA ARG A 22 5.92 -14.66 -6.95
C ARG A 22 4.74 -15.56 -7.34
N ARG A 23 4.38 -16.53 -6.49
CA ARG A 23 3.22 -17.40 -6.71
C ARG A 23 1.92 -16.59 -6.75
N GLN A 24 1.68 -15.74 -5.75
CA GLN A 24 0.49 -14.89 -5.70
C GLN A 24 0.40 -13.95 -6.89
N ALA A 25 1.53 -13.37 -7.32
CA ALA A 25 1.58 -12.51 -8.49
C ALA A 25 1.22 -13.26 -9.78
N GLN A 26 1.71 -14.49 -9.95
CA GLN A 26 1.33 -15.35 -11.08
C GLN A 26 -0.16 -15.72 -11.05
N GLU A 27 -0.69 -16.14 -9.91
CA GLU A 27 -2.10 -16.52 -9.73
C GLU A 27 -3.06 -15.36 -10.02
N LYS A 28 -2.66 -14.12 -9.67
CA LYS A 28 -3.49 -12.90 -9.81
C LYS A 28 -3.17 -12.08 -11.06
N GLY A 29 -2.21 -12.50 -11.87
CA GLY A 29 -1.77 -11.76 -13.07
C GLY A 29 -1.09 -10.41 -12.75
N ILE A 30 -0.47 -10.28 -11.58
CA ILE A 30 0.22 -9.07 -11.16
C ILE A 30 1.60 -9.02 -11.82
N THR A 31 1.90 -7.89 -12.46
CA THR A 31 3.25 -7.62 -12.98
C THR A 31 4.12 -7.05 -11.86
N LEU A 32 5.10 -7.82 -11.40
CA LEU A 32 6.09 -7.36 -10.43
C LEU A 32 7.03 -6.31 -11.06
N ALA A 33 7.63 -5.47 -10.22
CA ALA A 33 8.67 -4.52 -10.60
C ALA A 33 9.89 -5.22 -11.20
N GLY A 34 10.71 -4.47 -11.94
CA GLY A 34 11.99 -4.96 -12.46
C GLY A 34 12.90 -5.51 -11.35
N ASN A 35 12.85 -4.88 -10.17
CA ASN A 35 13.42 -5.40 -8.93
C ASN A 35 12.29 -6.02 -8.08
N ALA A 36 11.97 -7.29 -8.31
CA ALA A 36 10.89 -7.98 -7.61
C ALA A 36 11.03 -7.95 -6.07
N ILE A 37 12.25 -7.79 -5.56
CA ILE A 37 12.52 -7.69 -4.12
C ILE A 37 11.80 -6.52 -3.45
N ASP A 38 11.59 -5.40 -4.14
CA ASP A 38 10.90 -4.23 -3.58
C ASP A 38 9.42 -4.54 -3.33
N ASP A 39 8.81 -5.32 -4.23
CA ASP A 39 7.43 -5.79 -4.09
C ASP A 39 7.31 -6.86 -3.01
N VAL A 40 8.31 -7.74 -2.89
CA VAL A 40 8.39 -8.72 -1.79
C VAL A 40 8.43 -8.01 -0.44
N LEU A 41 9.26 -6.97 -0.31
CA LEU A 41 9.34 -6.17 0.91
C LEU A 41 8.04 -5.40 1.20
N THR A 42 7.38 -4.89 0.16
CA THR A 42 6.07 -4.22 0.30
C THR A 42 5.01 -5.17 0.88
N VAL A 43 4.93 -6.39 0.36
CA VAL A 43 3.99 -7.42 0.87
C VAL A 43 4.44 -7.94 2.24
N ALA A 44 5.74 -8.10 2.50
CA ALA A 44 6.23 -8.52 3.80
C ALA A 44 5.84 -7.55 4.92
N LEU A 45 5.99 -6.23 4.66
CA LEU A 45 5.63 -5.19 5.62
C LEU A 45 4.11 -5.01 5.75
N PHE A 46 3.36 -5.23 4.66
CA PHE A 46 1.91 -5.08 4.61
C PHE A 46 1.25 -6.20 3.79
N PRO A 47 1.00 -7.39 4.34
CA PRO A 47 0.59 -8.55 3.54
C PRO A 47 -0.66 -8.35 2.69
N GLN A 48 -1.75 -7.91 3.31
CA GLN A 48 -3.03 -7.73 2.62
C GLN A 48 -3.05 -6.44 1.79
N ILE A 49 -2.56 -5.34 2.36
CA ILE A 49 -2.60 -4.01 1.72
C ILE A 49 -1.57 -3.91 0.61
N GLY A 50 -0.37 -4.42 0.82
CA GLY A 50 0.69 -4.49 -0.18
C GLY A 50 0.26 -5.31 -1.39
N LEU A 51 -0.35 -6.48 -1.19
CA LEU A 51 -0.86 -7.27 -2.31
C LEU A 51 -1.97 -6.52 -3.08
N LYS A 52 -2.94 -5.93 -2.37
CA LYS A 52 -4.00 -5.12 -2.99
C LYS A 52 -3.44 -3.89 -3.74
N PHE A 53 -2.37 -3.29 -3.22
CA PHE A 53 -1.65 -2.21 -3.87
C PHE A 53 -1.00 -2.71 -5.17
N LEU A 54 -0.31 -3.85 -5.15
CA LEU A 54 0.33 -4.41 -6.34
C LEU A 54 -0.68 -4.79 -7.44
N GLU A 55 -1.83 -5.34 -7.07
CA GLU A 55 -2.96 -5.60 -7.99
C GLU A 55 -3.43 -4.32 -8.72
N ASN A 56 -3.32 -3.17 -8.06
CA ASN A 56 -3.82 -1.90 -8.54
C ASN A 56 -2.72 -0.92 -8.95
N ARG A 57 -1.45 -1.33 -9.01
CA ARG A 57 -0.30 -0.43 -9.15
C ARG A 57 -0.39 0.56 -10.32
N ASN A 58 -1.00 0.14 -11.42
CA ASN A 58 -1.19 0.94 -12.63
C ASN A 58 -2.67 1.36 -12.84
N ASN A 59 -3.48 1.31 -11.79
CA ASN A 59 -4.91 1.62 -11.80
C ASN A 59 -5.19 2.89 -10.98
N PRO A 60 -5.19 4.09 -11.59
CA PRO A 60 -5.43 5.34 -10.87
C PRO A 60 -6.83 5.42 -10.25
N ALA A 61 -7.82 4.67 -10.76
CA ALA A 61 -9.17 4.65 -10.20
C ALA A 61 -9.27 3.87 -8.87
N ALA A 62 -8.25 3.09 -8.51
CA ALA A 62 -8.19 2.40 -7.22
C ALA A 62 -7.59 3.25 -6.10
N PHE A 63 -7.06 4.44 -6.42
CA PHE A 63 -6.42 5.34 -5.47
C PHE A 63 -7.18 6.66 -5.36
N GLU A 64 -6.86 7.41 -4.31
CA GLU A 64 -7.38 8.77 -4.15
C GLU A 64 -6.90 9.66 -5.32
N PRO A 65 -7.73 10.60 -5.79
CA PRO A 65 -7.31 11.54 -6.80
C PRO A 65 -6.14 12.37 -6.27
N LEU A 66 -5.26 12.78 -7.18
CA LEU A 66 -4.15 13.66 -6.83
C LEU A 66 -4.70 14.91 -6.13
N PRO A 67 -4.01 15.41 -5.09
CA PRO A 67 -4.38 16.66 -4.45
C PRO A 67 -4.57 17.75 -5.51
N GLN A 68 -5.81 18.20 -5.66
CA GLN A 68 -6.09 19.37 -6.48
C GLN A 68 -5.72 20.57 -5.61
N ALA A 69 -4.86 21.46 -6.11
CA ALA A 69 -4.73 22.77 -5.50
C ALA A 69 -6.14 23.37 -5.48
N GLU A 70 -6.73 23.53 -4.30
CA GLU A 70 -8.03 24.16 -4.15
C GLU A 70 -7.99 25.51 -4.86
N ALA A 71 -8.66 25.61 -6.01
CA ALA A 71 -9.23 26.89 -6.38
C ALA A 71 -10.18 27.22 -5.23
N ALA A 72 -9.77 28.16 -4.39
CA ALA A 72 -10.55 28.65 -3.26
C ALA A 72 -12.01 28.83 -3.70
N GLN A 73 -12.88 27.89 -3.30
CA GLN A 73 -14.30 28.06 -3.54
C GLN A 73 -14.70 29.27 -2.69
N PRO A 74 -15.30 30.32 -3.27
CA PRO A 74 -15.79 31.44 -2.47
C PRO A 74 -16.84 30.88 -1.53
N VAL A 75 -16.55 30.86 -0.23
CA VAL A 75 -17.58 30.66 0.78
C VAL A 75 -18.64 31.73 0.56
N ALA A 76 -19.82 31.31 0.07
CA ALA A 76 -20.97 32.19 0.00
C ALA A 76 -21.23 32.71 1.42
N LYS A 77 -21.06 34.02 1.60
CA LYS A 77 -21.37 34.71 2.85
C LYS A 77 -22.77 34.29 3.28
N ALA A 78 -22.89 33.72 4.47
CA ALA A 78 -24.16 33.62 5.16
C ALA A 78 -24.65 35.04 5.48
N GLU A 79 -25.47 35.61 4.59
CA GLU A 79 -26.31 36.74 4.94
C GLU A 79 -27.37 36.25 5.92
N LYS A 80 -27.23 36.70 7.17
CA LYS A 80 -28.32 36.75 8.15
C LYS A 80 -29.47 37.56 7.55
N PRO A 81 -30.73 37.09 7.59
CA PRO A 81 -31.86 38.00 7.73
C PRO A 81 -32.28 38.02 9.20
N ALA A 82 -32.26 39.22 9.75
CA ALA A 82 -33.05 39.56 10.92
C ALA A 82 -34.52 39.73 10.49
N ALA A 83 -35.43 39.09 11.22
CA ALA A 83 -36.79 39.55 11.51
C ALA A 83 -37.31 38.76 12.71
#